data_AF-A0A966FNQ4-F1
#
_entry.id   AF-A0A966FNQ4-F1
#
_cell.length_a   1.000
_cell.length_b   1.000
_cell.length_c   1.000
_cell.angle_alpha   90.00
_cell.angle_beta   90.00
_cell.angle_gamma   90.00
#
_symmetry.space_group_name_H-M   'P 1'
#
loop_
_entity.id
_entity.type
_entity.pdbx_description
1 polymer ?
#
loop_
_entity_poly.entity_id
_entity_poly.type
_entity_poly.pdbx_seq_one_letter_code
_entity_poly.pdbx_strand_id
1 'polypeptide(L)' 'ISNFILGCGYSGHGFMLGPIVGKLLASYIIDGKMFLPEADNLTIKRFKEGKLIQEKAVIG' A
#
# COMPACT_ATOMS: atom_id res chain seq x y z
N ILE A 1 -6.71 14.29 9.52
CA ILE A 1 -6.96 13.23 10.53
C ILE A 1 -5.61 12.63 10.87
N SER A 2 -5.15 12.73 12.12
CA SER A 2 -3.93 12.08 12.60
C SER A 2 -4.23 10.62 12.97
N ASN A 3 -3.24 9.73 12.85
CA ASN A 3 -3.32 8.32 13.24
C ASN A 3 -4.40 7.49 12.51
N PHE A 4 -4.72 7.85 11.26
CA PHE A 4 -5.60 7.08 10.39
C PHE A 4 -4.78 6.48 9.24
N ILE A 5 -4.93 5.17 9.01
CA ILE A 5 -4.15 4.40 8.03
C ILE A 5 -5.10 3.73 7.05
N LEU A 6 -4.71 3.74 5.77
CA LEU A 6 -5.49 3.18 4.67
C LEU A 6 -4.76 1.98 4.05
N GLY A 7 -5.43 0.83 4.06
CA GLY A 7 -5.13 -0.30 3.20
C GLY A 7 -6.27 -0.49 2.20
N CYS A 8 -6.17 0.11 1.02
CA CYS A 8 -7.22 0.06 0.00
C CYS A 8 -6.63 0.08 -1.42
N GLY A 9 -7.51 0.00 -2.43
CA GLY A 9 -7.10 0.10 -3.84
C GLY A 9 -6.50 -1.18 -4.41
N TYR A 10 -6.89 -2.36 -3.89
CA TYR A 10 -6.32 -3.66 -4.30
C TYR A 10 -6.86 -4.24 -5.61
N SER A 11 -7.94 -3.68 -6.16
CA SER A 11 -8.45 -3.96 -7.50
C SER A 11 -8.42 -5.45 -7.89
N GLY A 12 -9.15 -6.29 -7.14
CA GLY A 12 -9.29 -7.74 -7.43
C GLY A 12 -8.27 -8.67 -6.77
N HIS A 13 -7.10 -8.17 -6.36
CA HIS A 13 -6.03 -9.01 -5.79
C HIS A 13 -5.84 -8.85 -4.26
N GLY A 14 -6.81 -8.23 -3.56
CA GLY A 14 -6.68 -7.93 -2.14
C GLY A 14 -6.51 -9.18 -1.27
N PHE A 15 -7.13 -10.30 -1.65
CA PHE A 15 -7.09 -11.54 -0.87
C PHE A 15 -5.68 -12.14 -0.83
N MET A 16 -5.02 -12.28 -1.99
CA MET A 16 -3.65 -12.82 -2.04
C MET A 16 -2.63 -11.91 -1.36
N LEU A 17 -2.87 -10.58 -1.38
CA LEU A 17 -2.00 -9.59 -0.78
C LEU A 17 -2.23 -9.41 0.73
N GLY A 18 -3.35 -9.90 1.27
CA GLY A 18 -3.74 -9.71 2.67
C GLY A 18 -2.62 -9.98 3.69
N PRO A 19 -1.92 -11.13 3.63
CA PRO A 19 -0.85 -11.43 4.58
C PRO A 19 0.32 -10.43 4.55
N ILE A 20 0.78 -10.01 3.37
CA ILE A 20 1.92 -9.10 3.26
C ILE A 20 1.52 -7.66 3.60
N VAL A 21 0.34 -7.23 3.16
CA VAL A 21 -0.23 -5.92 3.51
C VAL A 21 -0.39 -5.78 5.02
N GLY A 22 -0.92 -6.80 5.70
CA GLY A 22 -1.08 -6.79 7.15
C GLY A 22 0.25 -6.55 7.89
N LYS A 23 1.32 -7.24 7.46
CA LYS A 23 2.67 -7.04 8.01
C LYS A 23 3.21 -5.63 7.74
N LEU A 24 3.00 -5.11 6.54
CA LEU A 24 3.47 -3.77 6.17
C LEU A 24 2.77 -2.68 7.00
N LEU A 25 1.45 -2.77 7.14
CA LEU A 25 0.67 -1.83 7.94
C LEU A 25 1.03 -1.95 9.43
N ALA A 26 1.23 -3.15 9.95
CA ALA A 26 1.66 -3.36 11.33
C ALA A 26 3.04 -2.72 11.60
N SER A 27 4.02 -2.94 10.72
CA SER A 27 5.34 -2.29 10.82
C SER A 27 5.23 -0.77 10.71
N TYR A 28 4.38 -0.26 9.81
CA TYR A 28 4.14 1.18 9.72
C TYR A 28 3.52 1.77 11.00
N ILE A 29 2.61 1.03 11.65
CA ILE A 29 2.00 1.45 12.93
C ILE A 29 3.03 1.50 14.06
N ILE A 30 3.90 0.48 14.15
CA ILE A 30 4.84 0.32 15.27
C ILE A 30 6.09 1.18 15.07
N ASP A 31 6.67 1.15 13.86
CA ASP A 31 7.98 1.71 13.55
C ASP A 31 7.91 3.03 12.74
N GLY A 32 6.71 3.43 12.30
CA GLY A 32 6.51 4.61 11.45
C GLY A 32 6.98 4.45 10.01
N LYS A 33 7.40 3.24 9.60
CA LYS A 33 7.90 2.93 8.26
C LYS A 33 7.50 1.52 7.83
N MET A 34 7.38 1.32 6.52
CA MET A 34 7.20 -0.02 5.98
C MET A 34 8.56 -0.75 5.96
N PHE A 35 8.57 -2.03 6.31
CA PHE A 35 9.81 -2.83 6.31
C PHE A 35 10.28 -3.22 4.90
N LEU A 36 9.40 -3.16 3.88
CA LEU A 36 9.76 -3.26 2.47
C LEU A 36 9.73 -1.86 1.83
N PRO A 37 10.89 -1.31 1.43
CA PRO A 37 10.96 0.02 0.83
C PRO A 37 10.13 0.17 -0.45
N GLU A 38 9.96 -0.90 -1.22
CA GLU A 38 9.20 -0.89 -2.47
C GLU A 38 7.71 -0.56 -2.25
N ALA A 39 7.18 -0.84 -1.05
CA ALA A 39 5.80 -0.54 -0.70
C ALA A 39 5.53 0.98 -0.61
N ASP A 40 6.57 1.80 -0.40
CA ASP A 40 6.43 3.27 -0.38
C ASP A 40 5.96 3.83 -1.73
N ASN A 41 6.25 3.12 -2.83
CA ASN A 41 5.79 3.47 -4.18
C ASN A 41 4.27 3.42 -4.33
N LEU A 42 3.57 2.72 -3.42
CA LEU A 42 2.11 2.55 -3.44
C LEU A 42 1.38 3.51 -2.50
N THR A 43 2.10 4.39 -1.81
CA THR A 43 1.50 5.40 -0.91
C THR A 43 0.73 6.47 -1.67
N ILE A 44 -0.19 7.15 -0.98
CA ILE A 44 -1.01 8.22 -1.56
C ILE A 44 -0.18 9.39 -2.14
N LYS A 45 1.06 9.59 -1.65
CA LYS A 45 1.98 10.64 -2.14
C LYS A 45 2.26 10.51 -3.64
N ARG A 46 2.23 9.29 -4.18
CA ARG A 46 2.50 9.01 -5.60
C ARG A 46 1.57 9.78 -6.55
N PHE A 47 0.33 10.05 -6.15
CA PHE A 47 -0.62 10.82 -6.94
C PHE A 47 -0.25 12.30 -6.97
N LYS A 48 0.19 12.86 -5.84
CA LYS A 48 0.66 14.25 -5.75
C LYS A 48 1.96 14.46 -6.51
N GLU A 49 2.84 13.47 -6.49
CA GLU A 49 4.16 13.53 -7.14
C GLU A 49 4.13 13.12 -8.63
N GLY A 50 2.99 12.68 -9.16
CA GLY A 50 2.87 12.20 -10.55
C GLY A 50 3.57 10.86 -10.82
N LYS A 51 4.04 10.15 -9.78
CA LYS A 51 4.69 8.83 -9.87
C LYS A 51 3.65 7.72 -9.97
N LEU A 52 2.84 7.76 -11.02
CA LEU A 52 1.75 6.80 -11.21
C LEU A 52 2.29 5.42 -11.63
N ILE A 53 1.74 4.37 -11.04
CA ILE A 53 1.96 2.98 -11.45
C ILE A 53 0.67 2.53 -12.11
N GLN A 54 0.75 2.19 -13.40
CA GLN A 54 -0.37 1.64 -14.15
C GLN A 54 -0.25 0.12 -14.18
N GLU A 55 -1.19 -0.54 -13.51
CA GLU A 55 -1.32 -1.99 -13.58
C GLU A 55 -2.05 -2.34 -14.88
N LYS A 56 -1.45 -3.20 -15.70
CA LYS A 56 -2.06 -3.64 -16.98
C LYS A 56 -2.93 -4.88 -16.79
N ALA A 57 -2.70 -5.62 -15.70
CA ALA A 57 -3.43 -6.85 -15.39
C ALA A 57 -4.24 -6.67 -14.11
N VAL A 58 -5.53 -6.33 -14.27
CA VAL A 58 -6.51 -6.40 -13.18
C VAL A 58 -7.23 -7.74 -13.32
N ILE A 59 -7.04 -8.63 -12.34
CA ILE A 59 -7.66 -9.95 -12.28
C ILE A 59 -8.61 -9.88 -11.08
N GLY A 60 -9.90 -10.07 -11.34
CA GLY A 60 -10.96 -10.12 -10.34
C GLY A 60 -11.43 -11.55 -10.14
#